data_AF-A0AAV5AUX3-F1
#
_entry.id   AF-A0AAV5AUX3-F1
#
_cell.length_a   1.000
_cell.length_b   1.000
_cell.length_c   1.000
_cell.angle_alpha   90.00
_cell.angle_beta   90.00
_cell.angle_gamma   90.00
#
_symmetry.space_group_name_H-M   'P 1'
#
loop_
_entity.id
_entity.type
_entity.pdbx_description
1 polymer ?
#
loop_
_entity_poly.entity_id
_entity_poly.type
_entity_poly.pdbx_seq_one_letter_code
_entity_poly.pdbx_strand_id
1 'polypeptide(L)'
;MKKLSYIPIILLLLTSCGLGNRTKVVIIEDRFEIQLPKSFFKLSKLNPEAALVYGNPLSELYAMVIEDSKEEMNEGEEENIFEETSLEDYFELCLEMWSENHNTTNKISNFDKITLNGLPAYFG
;
A
#
# COMPACT_ATOMS: atom_id res chain seq x y z
N MET A 1 -18.92 49.52 27.66
CA MET A 1 -18.11 48.35 28.05
C MET A 1 -18.18 47.32 26.92
N LYS A 2 -17.25 47.35 25.95
CA LYS A 2 -17.23 46.40 24.83
C LYS A 2 -16.54 45.12 25.30
N LYS A 3 -17.28 44.25 25.97
CA LYS A 3 -16.77 42.94 26.37
C LYS A 3 -17.19 41.88 25.35
N LEU A 4 -16.17 41.38 24.67
CA LEU A 4 -16.02 40.02 24.15
C LEU A 4 -16.94 39.58 23.00
N SER A 5 -16.39 39.61 21.78
CA SER A 5 -16.76 38.65 20.73
C SER A 5 -15.50 38.12 20.04
N TYR A 6 -14.60 37.55 20.85
CA TYR A 6 -13.40 36.83 20.36
C TYR A 6 -13.57 35.30 20.47
N ILE A 7 -14.72 34.83 20.98
CA ILE A 7 -15.08 33.42 21.12
C ILE A 7 -14.95 32.64 19.79
N PRO A 8 -15.44 33.13 18.62
CA PRO A 8 -15.32 32.35 17.39
C PRO A 8 -13.88 32.24 16.88
N ILE A 9 -13.02 33.24 17.15
CA ILE A 9 -11.60 33.22 16.76
C ILE A 9 -10.81 32.23 17.63
N ILE A 10 -11.11 32.16 18.92
CA ILE A 10 -10.49 31.20 19.84
C ILE A 10 -10.91 29.77 19.50
N LEU A 11 -12.18 29.55 19.11
CA LEU A 11 -12.66 28.24 18.67
C LEU A 11 -11.99 27.77 17.36
N LEU A 12 -11.72 28.69 16.44
CA LEU A 12 -11.01 28.43 15.18
C LEU A 12 -9.52 28.07 15.39
N LEU A 13 -8.89 28.65 16.43
CA LEU A 13 -7.49 28.36 16.76
C LEU A 13 -7.30 26.99 17.43
N LEU A 14 -8.34 26.44 18.08
CA LEU A 14 -8.29 25.12 18.72
C LEU A 14 -8.37 23.96 17.71
N THR A 15 -8.91 24.16 16.50
CA THR A 15 -8.94 23.11 15.45
C THR A 15 -7.60 22.95 14.73
N SER A 16 -6.70 23.93 14.86
CA SER A 16 -5.35 23.89 14.27
C SER A 16 -4.40 22.92 15.00
N CYS A 17 -4.82 22.32 16.12
CA CYS A 17 -3.96 21.46 16.94
C CYS A 17 -3.95 20.02 16.41
N GLY A 18 -3.11 19.80 15.40
CA GLY A 18 -2.36 18.55 15.25
C GLY A 18 -2.96 17.48 14.34
N LEU A 19 -3.08 17.78 13.04
CA LEU A 19 -2.85 16.78 11.98
C LEU A 19 -1.34 16.46 11.90
N GLY A 20 -0.76 15.99 13.02
CA GLY A 20 0.49 15.22 12.89
C GLY A 20 0.19 13.98 12.06
N ASN A 21 1.18 13.46 11.34
CA ASN A 21 1.13 12.17 10.63
C ASN A 21 0.76 11.04 11.61
N ARG A 22 -0.52 10.94 11.95
CA ARG A 22 -1.04 9.93 12.85
C ARG A 22 -1.27 8.72 11.97
N THR A 23 -0.32 7.82 11.99
CA THR A 23 -0.53 6.48 11.47
C THR A 23 -1.39 5.68 12.47
N LYS A 24 -1.94 4.56 12.01
CA LYS A 24 -2.60 3.53 12.79
C LYS A 24 -1.98 2.19 12.41
N VAL A 25 -1.87 1.29 13.38
CA VAL A 25 -1.48 -0.09 13.13
C VAL A 25 -2.74 -0.89 12.80
N VAL A 26 -2.68 -1.66 11.72
CA VAL A 26 -3.70 -2.64 11.34
C VAL A 26 -3.04 -4.02 11.42
N ILE A 27 -3.64 -4.91 12.21
CA ILE A 27 -3.19 -6.30 12.39
C ILE A 27 -4.13 -7.18 11.58
N ILE A 28 -3.57 -8.07 10.76
CA ILE A 28 -4.33 -9.02 9.94
C ILE A 28 -4.07 -10.43 10.44
N GLU A 29 -5.07 -10.97 11.15
CA GLU A 29 -5.20 -12.40 11.51
C GLU A 29 -3.91 -13.04 12.06
N ASP A 30 -3.15 -12.30 12.87
CA ASP A 30 -1.85 -12.71 13.43
C ASP A 30 -0.75 -13.04 12.40
N ARG A 31 -0.95 -12.68 11.13
CA ARG A 31 -0.02 -12.94 10.01
C ARG A 31 0.97 -11.79 9.81
N PHE A 32 0.45 -10.56 9.76
CA PHE A 32 1.25 -9.37 9.59
C PHE A 32 0.59 -8.14 10.22
N GLU A 33 1.41 -7.12 10.45
CA GLU A 33 0.97 -5.79 10.84
C GLU A 33 1.45 -4.73 9.85
N ILE A 34 0.61 -3.74 9.60
CA ILE A 34 0.94 -2.62 8.72
C ILE A 34 0.60 -1.29 9.38
N GLN A 35 1.52 -0.34 9.27
CA GLN A 35 1.32 1.02 9.74
C GLN A 35 0.80 1.89 8.59
N LEU A 36 -0.45 2.34 8.69
CA LEU A 36 -1.16 3.08 7.64
C LEU A 36 -1.58 4.48 8.11
N PRO A 37 -1.79 5.45 7.21
CA PRO A 37 -2.39 6.73 7.58
C PRO A 37 -3.75 6.55 8.27
N LYS A 38 -4.05 7.34 9.32
CA LYS A 38 -5.36 7.28 9.99
C LYS A 38 -6.53 7.62 9.08
N SER A 39 -6.30 8.40 8.02
CA SER A 39 -7.31 8.74 7.00
C SER A 39 -7.76 7.53 6.18
N PHE A 40 -6.99 6.44 6.16
CA PHE A 40 -7.34 5.27 5.38
C PHE A 40 -8.46 4.48 6.05
N PHE A 41 -9.40 3.97 5.27
CA PHE A 41 -10.44 3.05 5.72
C PHE A 41 -10.44 1.79 4.86
N LYS A 42 -11.00 0.70 5.40
CA LYS A 42 -11.06 -0.59 4.69
C LYS A 42 -11.92 -0.42 3.43
N LEU A 43 -11.40 -0.86 2.30
CA LEU A 43 -12.09 -0.88 1.01
C LEU A 43 -12.42 -2.34 0.67
N SER A 44 -13.63 -2.59 0.16
CA SER A 44 -14.12 -3.96 -0.09
C SER A 44 -14.18 -4.36 -1.57
N LYS A 45 -13.75 -3.48 -2.50
CA LYS A 45 -14.12 -3.61 -3.92
C LYS A 45 -12.98 -3.46 -4.94
N LEU A 46 -11.73 -3.30 -4.53
CA LEU A 46 -10.64 -3.09 -5.49
C LEU A 46 -10.02 -4.41 -5.97
N ASN A 47 -9.84 -5.38 -5.09
CA ASN A 47 -9.33 -6.70 -5.44
C ASN A 47 -9.85 -7.73 -4.43
N PRO A 48 -10.71 -8.70 -4.85
CA PRO A 48 -11.35 -9.64 -3.93
C PRO A 48 -10.38 -10.63 -3.28
N GLU A 49 -9.26 -10.92 -3.95
CA GLU A 49 -8.24 -11.86 -3.47
C GLU A 49 -7.19 -11.17 -2.58
N ALA A 50 -7.21 -9.84 -2.48
CA ALA A 50 -6.25 -9.12 -1.65
C ALA A 50 -6.52 -9.34 -0.15
N ALA A 51 -5.49 -9.78 0.57
CA ALA A 51 -5.50 -9.94 2.02
C ALA A 51 -5.85 -8.64 2.77
N LEU A 52 -5.46 -7.49 2.20
CA LEU A 52 -5.78 -6.18 2.75
C LEU A 52 -5.98 -5.16 1.64
N VAL A 53 -7.04 -4.34 1.76
CA VAL A 53 -7.20 -3.11 0.97
C VAL A 53 -7.67 -1.98 1.87
N TYR A 54 -6.84 -0.95 2.01
CA TYR A 54 -7.17 0.27 2.76
C TYR A 54 -6.85 1.49 1.91
N GLY A 55 -7.68 2.50 1.97
CA GLY A 55 -7.39 3.74 1.24
C GLY A 55 -8.27 4.89 1.66
N ASN A 56 -8.00 6.04 1.05
CA ASN A 56 -8.79 7.24 1.18
C ASN A 56 -9.14 7.75 -0.24
N PRO A 57 -10.38 7.54 -0.72
CA PRO A 57 -10.84 8.01 -2.02
C PRO A 57 -10.75 9.52 -2.20
N LEU A 58 -10.79 10.33 -1.12
CA LEU A 58 -10.62 11.78 -1.26
C LEU A 58 -9.18 12.17 -1.62
N SER A 59 -8.19 11.37 -1.24
CA SER A 59 -6.79 11.61 -1.59
C SER A 59 -6.29 10.71 -2.70
N GLU A 60 -7.15 9.84 -3.25
CA GLU A 60 -6.80 8.85 -4.28
C GLU A 60 -5.60 7.96 -3.92
N LEU A 61 -5.36 7.76 -2.62
CA LEU A 61 -4.29 6.92 -2.11
C LEU A 61 -4.85 5.65 -1.49
N TYR A 62 -4.21 4.53 -1.77
CA TYR A 62 -4.53 3.24 -1.17
C TYR A 62 -3.26 2.43 -0.90
N ALA A 63 -3.39 1.45 -0.03
CA ALA A 63 -2.43 0.40 0.24
C ALA A 63 -3.16 -0.93 0.10
N MET A 64 -2.52 -1.86 -0.61
CA MET A 64 -3.03 -3.21 -0.85
C MET A 64 -1.93 -4.21 -0.48
N VAL A 65 -2.32 -5.34 0.12
CA VAL A 65 -1.44 -6.49 0.33
C VAL A 65 -2.05 -7.64 -0.44
N ILE A 66 -1.26 -8.21 -1.34
CA ILE A 66 -1.59 -9.41 -2.13
C ILE A 66 -0.66 -10.52 -1.63
N GLU A 67 -1.22 -11.69 -1.42
CA GLU A 67 -0.49 -12.89 -1.00
C GLU A 67 -0.70 -13.93 -2.08
N ASP A 68 0.34 -14.20 -2.87
CA ASP A 68 0.30 -15.22 -3.90
C ASP A 68 1.30 -16.32 -3.54
N SER A 69 0.84 -17.56 -3.53
CA SER A 69 1.73 -18.73 -3.44
C SER A 69 2.24 -19.15 -4.80
N LYS A 70 3.38 -19.84 -4.84
CA LYS A 70 3.89 -20.42 -6.09
C LYS A 70 2.92 -21.44 -6.66
N GLU A 71 2.22 -22.17 -5.80
CA GLU A 71 1.19 -23.12 -6.19
C GLU A 71 0.05 -22.42 -6.92
N GLU A 72 -0.56 -21.39 -6.31
CA GLU A 72 -1.66 -20.61 -6.90
C GLU A 72 -1.25 -19.94 -8.22
N MET A 73 0.00 -19.47 -8.32
CA MET A 73 0.49 -18.85 -9.55
C MET A 73 0.70 -19.86 -10.70
N ASN A 74 0.97 -21.12 -10.39
CA ASN A 74 1.08 -22.19 -11.40
C ASN A 74 -0.28 -22.83 -11.72
N GLU A 75 -1.35 -22.52 -10.98
CA GLU A 75 -2.68 -23.04 -11.26
C GLU A 75 -3.22 -22.46 -12.59
N GLY A 76 -3.21 -23.29 -13.65
CA GLY A 76 -3.76 -22.95 -14.96
C GLY A 76 -2.72 -22.81 -16.08
N GLU A 77 -1.43 -22.89 -15.74
CA GLU A 77 -0.33 -22.95 -16.72
C GLU A 77 0.02 -24.41 -17.04
N GLU A 78 0.29 -24.74 -18.31
CA GLU A 78 0.70 -26.11 -18.71
C GLU A 78 2.13 -26.44 -18.28
N GLU A 79 2.94 -25.42 -17.99
CA GLU A 79 4.30 -25.51 -17.51
C GLU A 79 4.42 -24.78 -16.17
N ASN A 80 5.14 -25.36 -15.20
CA ASN A 80 5.37 -24.77 -13.87
C ASN A 80 6.35 -23.58 -13.95
N ILE A 81 5.99 -22.55 -14.69
CA ILE A 81 6.84 -21.39 -15.00
C ILE A 81 7.33 -20.67 -13.73
N PHE A 82 6.59 -20.74 -12.62
CA PHE A 82 6.95 -20.10 -11.35
C PHE A 82 7.71 -20.99 -10.36
N GLU A 83 7.88 -22.29 -10.62
CA GLU A 83 8.64 -23.18 -9.72
C GLU A 83 10.09 -22.73 -9.59
N GLU A 84 10.75 -22.44 -10.71
CA GLU A 84 12.14 -21.97 -10.75
C GLU A 84 12.29 -20.44 -10.67
N THR A 85 11.18 -19.70 -10.81
CA THR A 85 11.18 -18.24 -10.74
C THR A 85 11.65 -17.76 -9.36
N SER A 86 12.67 -16.89 -9.35
CA SER A 86 13.13 -16.23 -8.13
C SER A 86 12.23 -15.04 -7.78
N LEU A 87 12.34 -14.55 -6.54
CA LEU A 87 11.60 -13.34 -6.13
C LEU A 87 12.00 -12.10 -6.95
N GLU A 88 13.24 -12.07 -7.45
CA GLU A 88 13.74 -10.99 -8.31
C GLU A 88 13.07 -11.03 -9.67
N ASP A 89 13.04 -12.21 -10.30
CA ASP A 89 12.40 -12.43 -11.60
C ASP A 89 10.90 -12.08 -11.54
N TYR A 90 10.23 -12.49 -10.46
CA TYR A 90 8.82 -12.13 -10.25
C TYR A 90 8.62 -10.61 -10.11
N PHE A 91 9.49 -9.93 -9.37
CA PHE A 91 9.42 -8.48 -9.21
C PHE A 91 9.67 -7.75 -10.54
N GLU A 92 10.62 -8.22 -11.34
CA GLU A 92 10.86 -7.70 -12.69
C GLU A 92 9.65 -7.87 -13.60
N LEU A 93 9.01 -9.05 -13.57
CA LEU A 93 7.77 -9.31 -14.32
C LEU A 93 6.66 -8.34 -13.93
N CYS A 94 6.47 -8.09 -12.63
CA CYS A 94 5.49 -7.09 -12.15
C CYS A 94 5.77 -5.69 -12.71
N LEU A 95 7.04 -5.27 -12.76
CA LEU A 95 7.43 -3.97 -13.31
C LEU A 95 7.23 -3.89 -14.83
N GLU A 96 7.51 -4.98 -15.56
CA GLU A 96 7.28 -5.08 -16.99
C GLU A 96 5.79 -4.94 -17.31
N MET A 97 4.94 -5.73 -16.65
CA MET A 97 3.49 -5.65 -16.81
C MET A 97 2.93 -4.27 -16.45
N TRP A 98 3.47 -3.62 -15.40
CA TRP A 98 3.08 -2.27 -15.05
C TRP A 98 3.42 -1.27 -16.15
N SER A 99 4.64 -1.35 -16.68
CA SER A 99 5.15 -0.45 -17.72
C SER A 99 4.38 -0.59 -19.04
N GLU A 100 4.05 -1.83 -19.43
CA GLU A 100 3.26 -2.12 -20.63
C GLU A 100 1.85 -1.52 -20.51
N ASN A 101 1.18 -1.73 -19.37
CA ASN A 101 -0.18 -1.25 -19.16
C ASN A 101 -0.30 0.28 -19.10
N HIS A 102 0.75 0.98 -18.70
CA HIS A 102 0.73 2.45 -18.58
C HIS A 102 1.37 3.19 -19.76
N ASN A 103 1.83 2.49 -20.81
CA ASN A 103 2.58 3.06 -21.93
C ASN A 103 3.72 4.00 -21.47
N THR A 104 4.31 3.71 -20.32
CA THR A 104 5.36 4.57 -19.75
C THR A 104 6.68 4.24 -20.42
N THR A 105 7.33 5.25 -21.01
CA THR A 105 8.71 5.11 -21.53
C THR A 105 9.74 5.03 -20.42
N ASN A 106 9.38 5.43 -19.19
CA ASN A 106 10.19 5.26 -18.00
C ASN A 106 10.05 3.83 -17.49
N LYS A 107 10.83 2.91 -18.06
CA LYS A 107 11.08 1.62 -17.38
C LYS A 107 11.66 1.94 -16.00
N ILE A 108 11.01 1.46 -14.94
CA ILE A 108 11.63 1.41 -13.62
C ILE A 108 12.78 0.42 -13.75
N SER A 109 13.97 0.93 -14.06
CA SER A 109 15.12 0.09 -14.41
C SER A 109 16.01 -0.21 -13.21
N ASN A 110 15.77 0.45 -12.08
CA ASN A 110 16.52 0.25 -10.84
C ASN A 110 15.52 0.09 -9.71
N PHE A 111 15.65 -1.01 -8.98
CA PHE A 111 14.95 -1.27 -7.74
C PHE A 111 15.96 -1.59 -6.65
N ASP A 112 15.61 -1.22 -5.43
CA ASP A 112 16.45 -1.48 -4.27
C ASP A 112 16.09 -2.84 -3.69
N LYS A 113 17.11 -3.70 -3.56
CA LYS A 113 17.01 -4.91 -2.75
C LYS A 113 17.27 -4.56 -1.29
N ILE A 114 16.26 -4.75 -0.45
CA ILE A 114 16.32 -4.54 0.99
C ILE A 114 16.10 -5.86 1.74
N THR A 115 16.26 -5.82 3.05
CA THR A 115 15.91 -6.94 3.94
C THR A 115 14.80 -6.50 4.89
N LEU A 116 13.68 -7.20 4.84
CA LEU A 116 12.54 -6.99 5.74
C LEU A 116 12.38 -8.24 6.61
N ASN A 117 12.47 -8.11 7.92
CA ASN A 117 12.33 -9.24 8.87
C ASN A 117 13.26 -10.44 8.55
N GLY A 118 14.45 -10.17 8.00
CA GLY A 118 15.42 -11.20 7.62
C GLY A 118 15.16 -11.86 6.25
N LEU A 119 14.13 -11.43 5.52
CA LEU A 119 13.80 -11.90 4.17
C LEU A 119 14.15 -10.85 3.11
N PRO A 120 14.56 -11.27 1.89
CA PRO A 120 14.76 -10.33 0.79
C PRO A 120 13.44 -9.67 0.39
N ALA A 121 13.48 -8.37 0.11
CA ALA A 121 12.37 -7.62 -0.46
C ALA A 121 12.91 -6.62 -1.50
N TYR A 122 12.08 -6.30 -2.48
CA TYR A 122 12.44 -5.41 -3.58
C TYR A 122 11.49 -4.20 -3.59
N PHE A 123 12.04 -3.01 -3.84
CA PHE A 123 11.31 -1.74 -3.83
C PHE A 123 11.66 -0.92 -5.08
N GLY A 124 10.66 -0.44 -5.81
CA GLY A 124 10.80 0.28 -7.09
C GLY A 124 10.10 1.63 -7.11
#